data_AF-A0A4S9W8B3-F1
#
_entry.id   AF-A0A4S9W8B3-F1
#
_cell.length_a   1.000
_cell.length_b   1.000
_cell.length_c   1.000
_cell.angle_alpha   90.00
_cell.angle_beta   90.00
_cell.angle_gamma   90.00
#
_symmetry.space_group_name_H-M   'P 1'
#
loop_
_entity.id
_entity.type
_entity.pdbx_description
1 polymer ?
#
loop_
_entity_poly.entity_id
_entity_poly.type
_entity_poly.pdbx_seq_one_letter_code
_entity_poly.pdbx_strand_id
1 'polypeptide(L)'
;MIQCRTEQDTGMPCSGDTRIDLETGKESISVDSLSRRHNRAATCTTSIRDKTGVFHPCAQSRIRNIPPLAIGFLDLANSGDFAANVFNQVPVPAYAVALMAIGATVALVMSFVAFWDAKRSCSNIRLLRKERKTLEESSGDHRVELDINHRDLGTEIFDRAGVEIAMGVGAFLISIGTYMAIGGANRAVWFGSNLLSGYIGNALPALYGVLNAGWSVYVWVRAQIQAEAAQSHLDDGIAKTLFLRRIKTVQEHAILTAVVCLVSGALSMVTPTQCWPYPVLLVFGLAFIYGTWVYKTQIGYERPLFTESYLLDKEYLVPQICTLQTVKTAMLVKTDAWNHLNLGNLSMSDLIRFMTNCDLFGQFCLHLLQ
;
A
#
# COMPACT_ATOMS: atom_id res chain seq x y z
N MET A 1 -12.84 -41.64 -50.58
CA MET A 1 -13.41 -41.74 -51.95
C MET A 1 -13.90 -40.37 -52.35
N ILE A 2 -13.27 -39.77 -53.37
CA ILE A 2 -13.87 -38.94 -54.45
C ILE A 2 -14.49 -37.58 -53.98
N GLN A 3 -14.16 -36.38 -54.49
CA GLN A 3 -13.67 -35.95 -55.81
C GLN A 3 -13.08 -34.53 -55.74
N CYS A 4 -12.08 -34.26 -56.58
CA CYS A 4 -11.66 -32.94 -57.02
C CYS A 4 -12.73 -32.22 -57.85
N ARG A 5 -12.76 -30.89 -57.80
CA ARG A 5 -13.13 -30.06 -58.96
C ARG A 5 -12.15 -28.90 -59.11
N THR A 6 -11.41 -28.96 -60.21
CA THR A 6 -10.55 -27.94 -60.78
C THR A 6 -11.38 -26.96 -61.60
N GLU A 7 -11.12 -25.67 -61.46
CA GLU A 7 -11.28 -24.65 -62.51
C GLU A 7 -10.07 -23.70 -62.45
N GLN A 8 -9.17 -23.86 -63.42
CA GLN A 8 -8.28 -22.85 -64.01
C GLN A 8 -9.12 -22.01 -64.99
N ASP A 9 -8.83 -20.79 -65.42
CA ASP A 9 -7.66 -19.92 -65.34
C ASP A 9 -8.15 -18.51 -65.73
N THR A 10 -7.42 -17.46 -65.34
CA THR A 10 -6.94 -16.35 -66.20
C THR A 10 -6.65 -15.09 -65.36
N GLY A 11 -5.39 -14.67 -65.34
CA GLY A 11 -5.10 -13.23 -65.40
C GLY A 11 -4.08 -12.59 -64.44
N MET A 12 -2.84 -13.08 -64.43
CA MET A 12 -1.60 -12.25 -64.41
C MET A 12 -1.14 -11.61 -63.06
N PRO A 13 0.16 -11.20 -62.92
CA PRO A 13 1.18 -12.07 -62.35
C PRO A 13 1.97 -11.44 -61.17
N CYS A 14 2.51 -12.31 -60.32
CA CYS A 14 3.66 -11.99 -59.48
C CYS A 14 4.92 -11.85 -60.34
N SER A 15 5.55 -10.68 -60.30
CA SER A 15 7.00 -10.46 -60.13
C SER A 15 7.39 -9.12 -60.75
N GLY A 16 8.08 -8.31 -59.97
CA GLY A 16 8.59 -7.00 -60.37
C GLY A 16 9.56 -6.51 -59.32
N ASP A 17 10.74 -7.13 -59.31
CA ASP A 17 11.94 -6.70 -58.62
C ASP A 17 12.06 -5.18 -58.50
N THR A 18 12.35 -4.68 -57.30
CA THR A 18 13.13 -3.46 -57.16
C THR A 18 14.20 -3.68 -56.10
N ARG A 19 15.35 -4.13 -56.63
CA ARG A 19 16.71 -3.92 -56.17
C ARG A 19 16.90 -3.39 -54.74
N ILE A 20 17.58 -4.23 -53.95
CA ILE A 20 18.44 -3.78 -52.86
C ILE A 20 19.51 -2.87 -53.48
N ASP A 21 19.29 -1.56 -53.42
CA ASP A 21 20.37 -0.59 -53.51
C ASP A 21 21.05 -0.55 -52.14
N LEU A 22 22.29 -1.04 -52.11
CA LEU A 22 23.25 -0.70 -51.07
C LEU A 22 23.48 0.81 -51.14
N GLU A 23 22.68 1.58 -50.41
CA GLU A 23 23.04 2.84 -49.75
C GLU A 23 21.77 3.46 -49.14
N THR A 24 21.85 3.84 -47.86
CA THR A 24 20.82 4.53 -47.07
C THR A 24 19.52 3.75 -46.76
N GLY A 25 19.60 2.84 -45.79
CA GLY A 25 18.44 2.31 -45.08
C GLY A 25 17.76 3.36 -44.21
N LYS A 26 16.45 3.54 -44.42
CA LYS A 26 15.49 4.13 -43.47
C LYS A 26 14.06 3.82 -43.94
N GLU A 27 13.48 2.74 -43.44
CA GLU A 27 12.02 2.64 -43.29
C GLU A 27 11.65 3.10 -41.89
N SER A 28 11.06 4.30 -41.79
CA SER A 28 10.46 4.79 -40.57
C SER A 28 9.05 4.22 -40.42
N ILE A 29 8.94 3.08 -39.74
CA ILE A 29 7.68 2.70 -39.09
C ILE A 29 7.38 3.80 -38.05
N SER A 30 6.18 4.37 -38.12
CA SER A 30 5.73 5.50 -37.29
C SER A 30 5.72 5.17 -35.78
N VAL A 31 6.87 5.29 -35.12
CA VAL A 31 7.04 5.27 -33.65
C VAL A 31 6.32 6.44 -32.96
N ASP A 32 5.96 7.46 -33.75
CA ASP A 32 5.49 8.76 -33.29
C ASP A 32 4.02 8.76 -32.81
N SER A 33 3.22 7.77 -33.24
CA SER A 33 1.81 7.60 -32.87
C SER A 33 1.63 6.76 -31.60
N LEU A 34 2.44 5.71 -31.41
CA LEU A 34 2.47 4.92 -30.17
C LEU A 34 3.07 5.72 -29.00
N SER A 35 4.17 6.42 -29.24
CA SER A 35 4.81 7.30 -28.24
C SER A 35 3.86 8.40 -27.72
N ARG A 36 2.95 8.91 -28.57
CA ARG A 36 1.96 9.93 -28.19
C ARG A 36 0.84 9.42 -27.29
N ARG A 37 0.44 8.13 -27.38
CA ARG A 37 -0.53 7.52 -26.46
C ARG A 37 0.08 7.15 -25.12
N HIS A 38 1.36 6.75 -25.09
CA HIS A 38 2.04 6.31 -23.88
C HIS A 38 2.50 7.45 -22.94
N ASN A 39 2.59 8.68 -23.42
CA ASN A 39 3.17 9.81 -22.68
C ASN A 39 2.15 10.78 -22.06
N ARG A 40 0.84 10.44 -22.03
CA ARG A 40 -0.08 11.22 -21.20
C ARG A 40 0.09 10.81 -19.75
N ALA A 41 0.98 11.52 -19.08
CA ALA A 41 0.99 11.54 -17.64
C ALA A 41 -0.42 11.95 -17.18
N ALA A 42 -1.09 11.08 -16.41
CA ALA A 42 -2.29 11.43 -15.66
C ALA A 42 -1.90 12.43 -14.57
N THR A 43 -1.59 13.66 -14.96
CA THR A 43 -1.22 14.74 -14.06
C THR A 43 -2.32 15.79 -14.19
N CYS A 44 -3.33 15.68 -13.33
CA CYS A 44 -4.09 16.87 -12.97
C CYS A 44 -3.09 17.80 -12.26
N THR A 45 -2.42 18.66 -13.03
CA THR A 45 -1.47 19.70 -12.57
C THR A 45 -2.19 20.95 -12.10
N THR A 46 -3.51 21.00 -12.24
CA THR A 46 -4.32 22.11 -11.78
C THR A 46 -4.18 22.21 -10.26
N SER A 47 -3.73 23.35 -9.75
CA SER A 47 -3.68 23.65 -8.32
C SER A 47 -4.78 24.68 -8.01
N ILE A 48 -5.60 24.38 -7.01
CA ILE A 48 -6.60 25.30 -6.46
C ILE A 48 -5.96 26.00 -5.27
N ARG A 49 -6.16 27.31 -5.19
CA ARG A 49 -5.77 28.10 -4.03
C ARG A 49 -6.79 27.93 -2.91
N ASP A 50 -6.34 27.49 -1.74
CA ASP A 50 -7.17 27.43 -0.53
C ASP A 50 -7.45 28.84 0.02
N LYS A 51 -8.44 28.95 0.90
CA LYS A 51 -8.83 30.19 1.60
C LYS A 51 -7.67 30.80 2.42
N THR A 52 -6.68 29.99 2.78
CA THR A 52 -5.45 30.38 3.48
C THR A 52 -4.37 30.94 2.55
N GLY A 53 -4.61 30.93 1.23
CA GLY A 53 -3.65 31.38 0.22
C GLY A 53 -2.67 30.31 -0.27
N VAL A 54 -2.69 29.11 0.34
CA VAL A 54 -1.85 27.96 -0.01
C VAL A 54 -2.41 27.23 -1.23
N PHE A 55 -1.55 26.86 -2.19
CA PHE A 55 -1.97 26.08 -3.36
C PHE A 55 -2.03 24.58 -3.04
N HIS A 56 -3.12 23.94 -3.44
CA HIS A 56 -3.33 22.49 -3.33
C HIS A 56 -3.71 21.89 -4.67
N PRO A 57 -3.22 20.70 -5.05
CA PRO A 57 -3.65 20.04 -6.28
C PRO A 57 -5.17 19.79 -6.31
N CYS A 58 -5.81 20.12 -7.44
CA CYS A 58 -7.24 20.22 -7.68
C CYS A 58 -7.98 18.87 -7.62
N ALA A 59 -7.26 17.77 -7.80
CA ALA A 59 -7.79 16.42 -7.66
C ALA A 59 -6.72 15.55 -7.00
N GLN A 60 -7.16 14.66 -6.11
CA GLN A 60 -6.31 13.60 -5.59
C GLN A 60 -6.06 12.59 -6.73
N SER A 61 -5.09 12.90 -7.59
CA SER A 61 -4.69 12.08 -8.74
C SER A 61 -3.94 10.82 -8.33
N ARG A 62 -3.60 10.69 -7.04
CA ARG A 62 -2.81 9.60 -6.49
C ARG A 62 -3.40 9.05 -5.20
N ILE A 63 -3.28 7.73 -5.07
CA ILE A 63 -3.47 7.06 -3.79
C ILE A 63 -2.31 7.48 -2.89
N ARG A 64 -2.60 8.10 -1.74
CA ARG A 64 -1.58 8.49 -0.76
C ARG A 64 -1.57 7.45 0.35
N ASN A 65 -0.67 6.48 0.26
CA ASN A 65 -0.71 5.28 1.08
C ASN A 65 0.50 5.12 2.00
N ILE A 66 0.66 6.05 2.94
CA ILE A 66 1.66 5.92 3.99
C ILE A 66 0.93 5.92 5.34
N PRO A 67 0.79 4.75 5.99
CA PRO A 67 0.29 4.71 7.36
C PRO A 67 1.23 5.51 8.27
N PRO A 68 0.73 6.39 9.15
CA PRO A 68 1.58 6.99 10.17
C PRO A 68 2.23 5.91 11.03
N LEU A 69 3.52 6.06 11.33
CA LEU A 69 4.25 5.14 12.22
C LEU A 69 3.56 5.01 13.59
N ALA A 70 2.83 6.06 13.99
CA ALA A 70 1.99 6.08 15.18
C ALA A 70 1.04 4.88 15.27
N ILE A 71 0.52 4.37 14.15
CA ILE A 71 -0.37 3.19 14.12
C ILE A 71 0.30 1.95 14.70
N GLY A 72 1.61 1.77 14.45
CA GLY A 72 2.35 0.66 15.02
C GLY A 72 2.32 0.66 16.55
N PHE A 73 2.21 1.83 17.17
CA PHE A 73 2.13 1.99 18.63
C PHE A 73 0.73 1.70 19.20
N LEU A 74 -0.28 1.47 18.37
CA LEU A 74 -1.63 1.18 18.83
C LEU A 74 -1.69 -0.18 19.55
N ASP A 75 -0.88 -1.17 19.14
CA ASP A 75 -0.77 -2.47 19.84
C ASP A 75 -0.08 -2.33 21.20
N LEU A 76 0.88 -1.39 21.28
CA LEU A 76 1.54 -1.01 22.52
C LEU A 76 0.58 -0.28 23.48
N ALA A 77 -0.28 0.58 22.93
CA ALA A 77 -1.30 1.28 23.69
C ALA A 77 -2.38 0.31 24.20
N ASN A 78 -2.72 -0.71 23.39
CA ASN A 78 -3.64 -1.77 23.78
C ASN A 78 -3.11 -2.55 25.00
N SER A 79 -1.84 -2.92 24.99
CA SER A 79 -1.17 -3.58 26.13
C SER A 79 -0.96 -2.68 27.36
N GLY A 80 -1.31 -1.39 27.26
CA GLY A 80 -1.39 -0.45 28.39
C GLY A 80 -2.56 -0.73 29.34
N ASP A 81 -3.49 -1.61 28.97
CA ASP A 81 -4.59 -2.08 29.83
C ASP A 81 -4.12 -3.06 30.94
N PHE A 82 -2.82 -3.39 30.99
CA PHE A 82 -2.19 -4.21 32.01
C PHE A 82 -2.64 -3.86 33.43
N ALA A 83 -2.57 -2.59 33.78
CA ALA A 83 -2.91 -2.16 35.13
C ALA A 83 -4.41 -2.34 35.41
N ALA A 84 -5.25 -2.21 34.38
CA ALA A 84 -6.70 -2.35 34.46
C ALA A 84 -7.17 -3.81 34.48
N ASN A 85 -6.39 -4.75 33.97
CA ASN A 85 -6.75 -6.17 34.00
C ASN A 85 -6.12 -6.90 35.20
N VAL A 86 -4.91 -6.53 35.61
CA VAL A 86 -4.18 -7.21 36.69
C VAL A 86 -4.51 -6.65 38.07
N PHE A 87 -4.68 -5.32 38.21
CA PHE A 87 -4.84 -4.67 39.50
C PHE A 87 -6.27 -4.16 39.77
N ASN A 88 -7.25 -4.56 38.96
CA ASN A 88 -8.65 -4.16 39.11
C ASN A 88 -9.38 -4.94 40.23
N GLN A 89 -8.86 -4.76 41.44
CA GLN A 89 -9.48 -5.17 42.69
C GLN A 89 -10.28 -3.98 43.24
N VAL A 90 -11.31 -4.24 44.02
CA VAL A 90 -12.13 -3.18 44.65
C VAL A 90 -11.78 -3.10 46.13
N PRO A 91 -11.24 -1.98 46.65
CA PRO A 91 -10.81 -0.76 45.94
C PRO A 91 -9.46 -0.92 45.21
N VAL A 92 -9.27 -0.16 44.14
CA VAL A 92 -8.04 -0.23 43.32
C VAL A 92 -6.86 0.40 44.10
N PRO A 93 -5.67 -0.24 44.14
CA PRO A 93 -4.49 0.34 44.76
C PRO A 93 -4.08 1.68 44.14
N ALA A 94 -3.66 2.66 44.94
CA ALA A 94 -3.35 4.02 44.45
C ALA A 94 -2.26 4.05 43.35
N TYR A 95 -1.24 3.19 43.45
CA TYR A 95 -0.20 3.08 42.40
C TYR A 95 -0.78 2.53 41.07
N ALA A 96 -1.76 1.62 41.15
CA ALA A 96 -2.42 1.06 39.99
C ALA A 96 -3.35 2.08 39.33
N VAL A 97 -4.04 2.92 40.13
CA VAL A 97 -4.85 4.04 39.60
C VAL A 97 -4.00 4.97 38.74
N ALA A 98 -2.79 5.32 39.17
CA ALA A 98 -1.90 6.18 38.38
C ALA A 98 -1.51 5.54 37.03
N LEU A 99 -1.13 4.25 37.04
CA LEU A 99 -0.79 3.52 35.82
C LEU A 99 -1.99 3.34 34.88
N MET A 100 -3.16 3.02 35.44
CA MET A 100 -4.43 2.91 34.71
C MET A 100 -4.82 4.23 34.05
N ALA A 101 -4.67 5.36 34.75
CA ALA A 101 -4.98 6.68 34.21
C ALA A 101 -4.06 7.04 33.03
N ILE A 102 -2.75 6.76 33.14
CA ILE A 102 -1.79 6.98 32.07
C ILE A 102 -2.12 6.09 30.86
N GLY A 103 -2.30 4.78 31.08
CA GLY A 103 -2.63 3.82 30.02
C GLY A 103 -3.94 4.18 29.30
N ALA A 104 -5.01 4.47 30.06
CA ALA A 104 -6.30 4.88 29.52
C ALA A 104 -6.20 6.16 28.67
N THR A 105 -5.41 7.14 29.13
CA THR A 105 -5.24 8.41 28.40
C THR A 105 -4.48 8.19 27.10
N VAL A 106 -3.41 7.39 27.12
CA VAL A 106 -2.64 7.04 25.91
C VAL A 106 -3.52 6.28 24.92
N ALA A 107 -4.26 5.26 25.38
CA ALA A 107 -5.21 4.51 24.55
C ALA A 107 -6.28 5.42 23.93
N LEU A 108 -6.80 6.39 24.70
CA LEU A 108 -7.78 7.35 24.20
C LEU A 108 -7.19 8.23 23.10
N VAL A 109 -6.01 8.82 23.32
CA VAL A 109 -5.33 9.65 22.31
C VAL A 109 -5.05 8.84 21.04
N MET A 110 -4.56 7.60 21.20
CA MET A 110 -4.28 6.71 20.08
C MET A 110 -5.56 6.31 19.32
N SER A 111 -6.70 6.15 20.00
CA SER A 111 -7.98 5.92 19.32
C SER A 111 -8.37 7.07 18.39
N PHE A 112 -8.15 8.34 18.80
CA PHE A 112 -8.39 9.50 17.94
C PHE A 112 -7.47 9.53 16.72
N VAL A 113 -6.19 9.18 16.90
CA VAL A 113 -5.24 9.05 15.78
C VAL A 113 -5.69 7.96 14.81
N ALA A 114 -6.12 6.81 15.32
CA ALA A 114 -6.62 5.69 14.52
C ALA A 114 -7.89 6.09 13.73
N PHE A 115 -8.86 6.75 14.37
CA PHE A 115 -10.06 7.23 13.67
C PHE A 115 -9.73 8.27 12.58
N TRP A 116 -8.72 9.11 12.80
CA TRP A 116 -8.29 10.06 11.79
C TRP A 116 -7.64 9.36 10.58
N ASP A 117 -6.79 8.35 10.79
CA ASP A 117 -6.24 7.58 9.67
C ASP A 117 -7.29 6.69 9.00
N ALA A 118 -8.24 6.11 9.75
CA ALA A 118 -9.38 5.37 9.21
C ALA A 118 -10.22 6.25 8.27
N LYS A 119 -10.45 7.53 8.63
CA LYS A 119 -11.13 8.49 7.77
C LYS A 119 -10.36 8.75 6.48
N ARG A 120 -9.04 8.83 6.55
CA ARG A 120 -8.17 8.99 5.37
C ARG A 120 -8.21 7.74 4.49
N SER A 121 -8.16 6.56 5.09
CA SER A 121 -8.27 5.28 4.39
C SER A 121 -9.63 5.12 3.72
N CYS A 122 -10.72 5.57 4.35
CA CYS A 122 -12.04 5.62 3.72
C CYS A 122 -12.06 6.47 2.43
N SER A 123 -11.27 7.55 2.36
CA SER A 123 -11.14 8.34 1.13
C SER A 123 -10.47 7.51 0.02
N ASN A 124 -9.38 6.81 0.34
CA ASN A 124 -8.70 5.94 -0.60
C ASN A 124 -9.61 4.79 -1.08
N ILE A 125 -10.35 4.15 -0.19
CA ILE A 125 -11.34 3.11 -0.53
C ILE A 125 -12.39 3.66 -1.52
N ARG A 126 -12.90 4.87 -1.28
CA ARG A 126 -13.85 5.50 -2.20
C ARG A 126 -13.24 5.78 -3.56
N LEU A 127 -11.97 6.23 -3.61
CA LEU A 127 -11.26 6.46 -4.86
C LEU A 127 -11.04 5.14 -5.63
N LEU A 128 -10.60 4.08 -4.95
CA LEU A 128 -10.40 2.76 -5.54
C LEU A 128 -11.72 2.15 -6.06
N ARG A 129 -12.83 2.34 -5.34
CA ARG A 129 -14.16 1.92 -5.81
C ARG A 129 -14.62 2.71 -7.04
N LYS A 130 -14.31 4.01 -7.11
CA LYS A 130 -14.60 4.83 -8.29
C LYS A 130 -13.77 4.39 -9.48
N GLU A 131 -12.46 4.19 -9.30
CA GLU A 131 -11.55 3.66 -10.32
C GLU A 131 -12.07 2.33 -10.87
N ARG A 132 -12.44 1.40 -9.99
CA ARG A 132 -13.02 0.12 -10.38
C ARG A 132 -14.26 0.28 -11.24
N LYS A 133 -15.20 1.12 -10.81
CA LYS A 133 -16.44 1.38 -11.56
C LYS A 133 -16.12 1.93 -12.97
N THR A 134 -15.18 2.88 -13.06
CA THR A 134 -14.75 3.42 -14.35
C THR A 134 -14.11 2.36 -15.25
N LEU A 135 -13.30 1.45 -14.70
CA LEU A 135 -12.67 0.36 -15.45
C LEU A 135 -13.70 -0.67 -15.93
N GLU A 136 -14.71 -0.99 -15.11
CA GLU A 136 -15.81 -1.91 -15.45
C GLU A 136 -16.74 -1.32 -16.54
N GLU A 137 -16.94 0.01 -16.54
CA GLU A 137 -17.76 0.71 -17.54
C GLU A 137 -17.01 0.98 -18.87
N SER A 138 -15.68 0.87 -18.87
CA SER A 138 -14.85 1.12 -20.04
C SER A 138 -14.86 -0.06 -21.02
N SER A 139 -15.05 0.21 -22.31
CA SER A 139 -14.97 -0.81 -23.36
C SER A 139 -13.50 -1.16 -23.66
N GLY A 140 -12.94 -2.12 -22.92
CA GLY A 140 -11.59 -2.64 -23.13
C GLY A 140 -11.25 -3.80 -22.18
N ASP A 141 -10.21 -4.58 -22.50
CA ASP A 141 -9.71 -5.63 -21.60
C ASP A 141 -8.89 -5.01 -20.47
N HIS A 142 -9.53 -4.77 -19.32
CA HIS A 142 -8.93 -4.15 -18.13
C HIS A 142 -8.69 -5.18 -16.99
N ARG A 143 -8.51 -6.47 -17.32
CA ARG A 143 -8.41 -7.54 -16.33
C ARG A 143 -7.22 -7.35 -15.38
N VAL A 144 -6.10 -6.82 -15.88
CA VAL A 144 -4.89 -6.61 -15.08
C VAL A 144 -5.07 -5.44 -14.11
N GLU A 145 -5.66 -4.34 -14.58
CA GLU A 145 -5.96 -3.15 -13.79
C GLU A 145 -7.00 -3.46 -12.70
N LEU A 146 -8.01 -4.27 -13.02
CA LEU A 146 -9.00 -4.74 -12.05
C LEU A 146 -8.38 -5.66 -10.98
N ASP A 147 -7.44 -6.53 -11.36
CA ASP A 147 -6.72 -7.37 -10.40
C ASP A 147 -5.77 -6.55 -9.49
N ILE A 148 -5.11 -5.53 -10.03
CA ILE A 148 -4.31 -4.58 -9.25
C ILE A 148 -5.21 -3.81 -8.29
N ASN A 149 -6.33 -3.27 -8.78
CA ASN A 149 -7.30 -2.54 -7.97
C ASN A 149 -7.90 -3.44 -6.88
N HIS A 150 -8.20 -4.71 -7.15
CA HIS A 150 -8.71 -5.64 -6.15
C HIS A 150 -7.73 -5.86 -5.00
N ARG A 151 -6.45 -6.04 -5.32
CA ARG A 151 -5.40 -6.13 -4.31
C ARG A 151 -5.26 -4.83 -3.52
N ASP A 152 -5.19 -3.69 -4.21
CA ASP A 152 -5.03 -2.37 -3.56
C ASP A 152 -6.21 -2.07 -2.62
N LEU A 153 -7.43 -2.36 -3.07
CA LEU A 153 -8.66 -2.18 -2.31
C LEU A 153 -8.68 -3.08 -1.08
N GLY A 154 -8.31 -4.35 -1.24
CA GLY A 154 -8.29 -5.28 -0.11
C GLY A 154 -7.19 -4.94 0.89
N THR A 155 -5.99 -4.55 0.47
CA THR A 155 -4.93 -4.08 1.38
C THR A 155 -5.33 -2.78 2.08
N GLU A 156 -6.03 -1.86 1.40
CA GLU A 156 -6.55 -0.65 2.06
C GLU A 156 -7.66 -1.00 3.08
N ILE A 157 -8.49 -2.02 2.81
CA ILE A 157 -9.56 -2.45 3.71
C ILE A 157 -9.03 -3.25 4.91
N PHE A 158 -8.22 -4.28 4.67
CA PHE A 158 -7.76 -5.20 5.71
C PHE A 158 -6.53 -4.65 6.42
N ASP A 159 -5.42 -4.47 5.70
CA ASP A 159 -4.13 -4.09 6.29
C ASP A 159 -4.13 -2.66 6.88
N ARG A 160 -5.11 -1.83 6.49
CA ARG A 160 -5.19 -0.44 6.96
C ARG A 160 -6.50 -0.14 7.70
N ALA A 161 -7.62 0.05 6.99
CA ALA A 161 -8.88 0.43 7.65
C ALA A 161 -9.32 -0.56 8.73
N GLY A 162 -9.10 -1.86 8.51
CA GLY A 162 -9.44 -2.93 9.43
C GLY A 162 -8.68 -2.81 10.75
N VAL A 163 -7.35 -2.66 10.68
CA VAL A 163 -6.50 -2.39 11.86
C VAL A 163 -7.01 -1.16 12.59
N GLU A 164 -7.14 -0.02 11.89
CA GLU A 164 -7.47 1.26 12.52
C GLU A 164 -8.84 1.22 13.22
N ILE A 165 -9.83 0.60 12.59
CA ILE A 165 -11.18 0.51 13.15
C ILE A 165 -11.19 -0.46 14.32
N ALA A 166 -10.65 -1.68 14.15
CA ALA A 166 -10.71 -2.71 15.19
C ALA A 166 -9.91 -2.30 16.43
N MET A 167 -8.67 -1.83 16.23
CA MET A 167 -7.81 -1.42 17.33
C MET A 167 -8.16 -0.03 17.86
N GLY A 168 -8.64 0.89 17.02
CA GLY A 168 -9.11 2.22 17.46
C GLY A 168 -10.37 2.13 18.32
N VAL A 169 -11.37 1.34 17.90
CA VAL A 169 -12.56 1.06 18.72
C VAL A 169 -12.18 0.27 19.97
N GLY A 170 -11.30 -0.73 19.85
CA GLY A 170 -10.78 -1.49 21.01
C GLY A 170 -10.15 -0.57 22.06
N ALA A 171 -9.21 0.28 21.64
CA ALA A 171 -8.53 1.25 22.51
C ALA A 171 -9.50 2.25 23.17
N PHE A 172 -10.54 2.69 22.44
CA PHE A 172 -11.58 3.54 22.98
C PHE A 172 -12.40 2.85 24.08
N LEU A 173 -12.83 1.60 23.85
CA LEU A 173 -13.58 0.82 24.83
C LEU A 173 -12.73 0.49 26.07
N ILE A 174 -11.45 0.17 25.87
CA ILE A 174 -10.47 -0.06 26.94
C ILE A 174 -10.28 1.19 27.78
N SER A 175 -10.14 2.36 27.15
CA SER A 175 -10.00 3.63 27.86
C SER A 175 -11.23 3.94 28.72
N ILE A 176 -12.44 3.80 28.17
CA ILE A 176 -13.69 4.00 28.91
C ILE A 176 -13.80 3.02 30.08
N GLY A 177 -13.59 1.73 29.83
CA GLY A 177 -13.61 0.71 30.87
C GLY A 177 -12.61 1.04 31.98
N THR A 178 -11.39 1.40 31.62
CA THR A 178 -10.34 1.75 32.60
C THR A 178 -10.71 2.96 33.46
N TYR A 179 -11.30 4.01 32.88
CA TYR A 179 -11.81 5.14 33.67
C TYR A 179 -12.99 4.74 34.57
N MET A 180 -13.87 3.85 34.11
CA MET A 180 -14.94 3.28 34.93
C MET A 180 -14.38 2.48 36.13
N ALA A 181 -13.33 1.69 35.93
CA ALA A 181 -12.66 0.97 37.03
C ALA A 181 -12.05 1.91 38.06
N ILE A 182 -11.41 3.01 37.63
CA ILE A 182 -10.85 4.01 38.55
C ILE A 182 -11.93 4.65 39.43
N GLY A 183 -13.10 4.96 38.85
CA GLY A 183 -14.22 5.59 39.57
C GLY A 183 -15.14 4.61 40.33
N GLY A 184 -14.94 3.30 40.17
CA GLY A 184 -15.94 2.29 40.51
C GLY A 184 -15.72 1.58 41.85
N ALA A 185 -16.23 2.14 42.96
CA ALA A 185 -16.46 1.37 44.19
C ALA A 185 -17.75 0.51 44.13
N ASN A 186 -18.54 0.64 43.05
CA ASN A 186 -19.80 -0.07 42.84
C ASN A 186 -19.58 -1.33 41.98
N ARG A 187 -20.09 -2.48 42.44
CA ARG A 187 -19.97 -3.79 41.77
C ARG A 187 -20.53 -3.82 40.35
N ALA A 188 -21.57 -3.03 40.06
CA ALA A 188 -22.13 -2.92 38.71
C ALA A 188 -21.17 -2.18 37.75
N VAL A 189 -20.50 -1.14 38.24
CA VAL A 189 -19.50 -0.37 37.47
C VAL A 189 -18.26 -1.23 37.23
N TRP A 190 -17.82 -2.00 38.23
CA TRP A 190 -16.72 -2.96 38.10
C TRP A 190 -17.01 -4.03 37.03
N PHE A 191 -18.22 -4.60 37.02
CA PHE A 191 -18.61 -5.59 36.01
C PHE A 191 -18.63 -4.99 34.60
N GLY A 192 -19.23 -3.79 34.46
CA GLY A 192 -19.25 -3.07 33.18
C GLY A 192 -17.85 -2.74 32.67
N SER A 193 -16.97 -2.27 33.56
CA SER A 193 -15.56 -2.02 33.24
C SER A 193 -14.87 -3.27 32.70
N ASN A 194 -14.93 -4.40 33.42
CA ASN A 194 -14.27 -5.63 32.99
C ASN A 194 -14.82 -6.15 31.66
N LEU A 195 -16.12 -6.01 31.42
CA LEU A 195 -16.72 -6.38 30.14
C LEU A 195 -16.17 -5.52 28.99
N LEU A 196 -16.08 -4.20 29.21
CA LEU A 196 -15.62 -3.24 28.20
C LEU A 196 -14.12 -3.33 27.94
N SER A 197 -13.28 -3.25 28.97
CA SER A 197 -11.83 -3.24 28.83
C SER A 197 -11.24 -4.63 28.64
N GLY A 198 -11.73 -5.63 29.37
CA GLY A 198 -11.18 -6.98 29.33
C GLY A 198 -11.65 -7.78 28.12
N TYR A 199 -12.96 -7.79 27.85
CA TYR A 199 -13.53 -8.71 26.86
C TYR A 199 -13.82 -8.05 25.51
N ILE A 200 -14.73 -7.06 25.47
CA ILE A 200 -15.19 -6.49 24.19
C ILE A 200 -14.05 -5.73 23.50
N GLY A 201 -13.30 -4.92 24.25
CA GLY A 201 -12.16 -4.18 23.73
C GLY A 201 -11.12 -5.09 23.07
N ASN A 202 -10.78 -6.20 23.72
CA ASN A 202 -9.78 -7.16 23.23
C ASN A 202 -10.32 -8.14 22.15
N ALA A 203 -11.64 -8.34 22.07
CA ALA A 203 -12.25 -9.24 21.09
C ALA A 203 -12.18 -8.68 19.66
N LEU A 204 -12.19 -7.35 19.53
CA LEU A 204 -12.10 -6.68 18.24
C LEU A 204 -10.73 -6.91 17.55
N PRO A 205 -9.58 -6.69 18.22
CA PRO A 205 -8.26 -7.10 17.72
C PRO A 205 -8.18 -8.59 17.38
N ALA A 206 -8.78 -9.46 18.20
CA ALA A 206 -8.78 -10.91 17.95
C ALA A 206 -9.53 -11.30 16.67
N LEU A 207 -10.75 -10.76 16.48
CA LEU A 207 -11.53 -10.94 15.27
C LEU A 207 -10.79 -10.40 14.05
N TYR A 208 -10.20 -9.21 14.18
CA TYR A 208 -9.38 -8.62 13.13
C TYR A 208 -8.19 -9.51 12.77
N GLY A 209 -7.49 -10.07 13.75
CA GLY A 209 -6.36 -10.98 13.51
C GLY A 209 -6.71 -12.16 12.62
N VAL A 210 -7.90 -12.75 12.80
CA VAL A 210 -8.38 -13.85 11.95
C VAL A 210 -8.68 -13.37 10.52
N LEU A 211 -9.39 -12.25 10.37
CA LEU A 211 -9.70 -11.69 9.05
C LEU A 211 -8.43 -11.30 8.29
N ASN A 212 -7.49 -10.67 8.98
CA ASN A 212 -6.20 -10.28 8.44
C ASN A 212 -5.36 -11.49 8.03
N ALA A 213 -5.37 -12.57 8.81
CA ALA A 213 -4.68 -13.81 8.42
C ALA A 213 -5.21 -14.37 7.09
N GLY A 214 -6.53 -14.36 6.89
CA GLY A 214 -7.13 -14.75 5.61
C GLY A 214 -6.66 -13.87 4.46
N TRP A 215 -6.62 -12.55 4.66
CA TRP A 215 -6.11 -11.61 3.66
C TRP A 215 -4.61 -11.80 3.38
N SER A 216 -3.78 -11.97 4.41
CA SER A 216 -2.35 -12.24 4.26
C SER A 216 -2.07 -13.53 3.49
N VAL A 217 -2.86 -14.59 3.70
CA VAL A 217 -2.77 -15.83 2.90
C VAL A 217 -3.07 -15.53 1.43
N TYR A 218 -4.13 -14.77 1.16
CA TYR A 218 -4.44 -14.35 -0.21
C TYR A 218 -3.29 -13.57 -0.86
N VAL A 219 -2.72 -12.59 -0.16
CA VAL A 219 -1.57 -11.79 -0.64
C VAL A 219 -0.36 -12.68 -0.90
N TRP A 220 -0.07 -13.63 0.00
CA TRP A 220 1.05 -14.55 -0.14
C TRP A 220 0.90 -15.48 -1.34
N VAL A 221 -0.28 -16.08 -1.52
CA VAL A 221 -0.59 -16.95 -2.67
C VAL A 221 -0.48 -16.18 -3.97
N ARG A 222 -1.04 -14.96 -4.04
CA ARG A 222 -0.92 -14.09 -5.21
C ARG A 222 0.55 -13.77 -5.52
N ALA A 223 1.33 -13.43 -4.50
CA ALA A 223 2.76 -13.15 -4.65
C ALA A 223 3.53 -14.37 -5.17
N GLN A 224 3.17 -15.58 -4.72
CA GLN A 224 3.76 -16.83 -5.20
C GLN A 224 3.46 -17.08 -6.68
N ILE A 225 2.19 -16.91 -7.10
CA ILE A 225 1.80 -17.03 -8.51
C ILE A 225 2.57 -16.03 -9.38
N GLN A 226 2.76 -14.80 -8.89
CA GLN A 226 3.56 -13.78 -9.57
C GLN A 226 5.05 -14.13 -9.63
N ALA A 227 5.60 -14.80 -8.61
CA ALA A 227 6.97 -15.28 -8.64
C ALA A 227 7.18 -16.35 -9.71
N GLU A 228 6.27 -17.31 -9.80
CA GLU A 228 6.31 -18.38 -10.80
C GLU A 228 6.17 -17.81 -12.21
N ALA A 229 5.21 -16.90 -12.42
CA ALA A 229 5.03 -16.21 -13.70
C ALA A 229 6.26 -15.37 -14.10
N ALA A 230 6.90 -14.69 -13.14
CA ALA A 230 8.12 -13.94 -13.38
C ALA A 230 9.30 -14.85 -13.72
N GLN A 231 9.40 -16.03 -13.11
CA GLN A 231 10.45 -16.99 -13.44
C GLN A 231 10.32 -17.51 -14.87
N SER A 232 9.09 -17.72 -15.36
CA SER A 232 8.85 -18.25 -16.69
C SER A 232 8.83 -17.19 -17.80
N HIS A 233 8.41 -15.95 -17.51
CA HIS A 233 8.21 -14.91 -18.53
C HIS A 233 9.27 -13.79 -18.52
N LEU A 234 10.09 -13.65 -17.48
CA LEU A 234 11.17 -12.65 -17.47
C LEU A 234 12.52 -13.30 -17.74
N ASP A 235 13.25 -12.68 -18.65
CA ASP A 235 14.63 -13.04 -18.95
C ASP A 235 15.53 -12.76 -17.73
N ASP A 236 16.60 -13.55 -17.61
CA ASP A 236 17.56 -13.37 -16.53
C ASP A 236 18.26 -12.02 -16.66
N GLY A 237 18.03 -11.16 -15.66
CA GLY A 237 18.50 -9.78 -15.69
C GLY A 237 18.11 -8.99 -14.44
N ILE A 238 18.39 -7.69 -14.48
CA ILE A 238 18.16 -6.76 -13.37
C ILE A 238 16.66 -6.70 -13.01
N ALA A 239 15.78 -6.62 -14.01
CA ALA A 239 14.34 -6.54 -13.80
C ALA A 239 13.77 -7.75 -13.05
N LYS A 240 14.18 -8.98 -13.45
CA LYS A 240 13.78 -10.23 -12.77
C LYS A 240 14.24 -10.25 -11.32
N THR A 241 15.50 -9.91 -11.07
CA THR A 241 16.08 -9.86 -9.71
C THR A 241 15.34 -8.87 -8.82
N LEU A 242 15.05 -7.66 -9.31
CA LEU A 242 14.31 -6.64 -8.55
C LEU A 242 12.88 -7.07 -8.27
N PHE A 243 12.22 -7.66 -9.26
CA PHE A 243 10.83 -8.13 -9.13
C PHE A 243 10.72 -9.25 -8.10
N LEU A 244 11.56 -10.28 -8.20
CA LEU A 244 11.59 -11.39 -7.24
C LEU A 244 11.97 -10.93 -5.83
N ARG A 245 12.91 -9.99 -5.70
CA ARG A 245 13.25 -9.40 -4.40
C ARG A 245 12.03 -8.70 -3.79
N ARG A 246 11.29 -7.92 -4.59
CA ARG A 246 10.09 -7.24 -4.12
C ARG A 246 9.00 -8.23 -3.71
N ILE A 247 8.79 -9.29 -4.50
CA ILE A 247 7.85 -10.36 -4.15
C ILE A 247 8.21 -11.00 -2.82
N LYS A 248 9.49 -11.33 -2.62
CA LYS A 248 9.97 -11.91 -1.37
C LYS A 248 9.67 -11.01 -0.17
N THR A 249 9.93 -9.70 -0.29
CA THR A 249 9.59 -8.73 0.75
C THR A 249 8.09 -8.68 1.04
N VAL A 250 7.23 -8.78 0.01
CA VAL A 250 5.77 -8.86 0.19
C VAL A 250 5.36 -10.14 0.90
N GLN A 251 5.95 -11.29 0.55
CA GLN A 251 5.68 -12.57 1.21
C GLN A 251 6.10 -12.57 2.68
N GLU A 252 7.32 -12.09 2.97
CA GLU A 252 7.84 -11.95 4.34
C GLU A 252 6.94 -11.03 5.17
N HIS A 253 6.49 -9.90 4.60
CA HIS A 253 5.58 -9.00 5.27
C HIS A 253 4.20 -9.63 5.52
N ALA A 254 3.63 -10.35 4.54
CA ALA A 254 2.34 -11.02 4.71
C ALA A 254 2.40 -12.08 5.82
N ILE A 255 3.48 -12.86 5.90
CA ILE A 255 3.71 -13.85 6.98
C ILE A 255 3.84 -13.13 8.32
N LEU A 256 4.69 -12.10 8.40
CA LEU A 256 4.89 -11.33 9.62
C LEU A 256 3.57 -10.77 10.15
N THR A 257 2.81 -10.09 9.28
CA THR A 257 1.54 -9.45 9.64
C THR A 257 0.48 -10.49 10.05
N ALA A 258 0.40 -11.65 9.37
CA ALA A 258 -0.50 -12.72 9.78
C ALA A 258 -0.18 -13.26 11.17
N VAL A 259 1.09 -13.60 11.43
CA VAL A 259 1.53 -14.16 12.71
C VAL A 259 1.34 -13.15 13.83
N VAL A 260 1.76 -11.90 13.61
CA VAL A 260 1.66 -10.83 14.61
C VAL A 260 0.21 -10.58 14.99
N CYS A 261 -0.70 -10.41 14.02
CA CYS A 261 -2.09 -10.12 14.34
C CYS A 261 -2.83 -11.32 14.94
N LEU A 262 -2.55 -12.55 14.50
CA LEU A 262 -3.16 -13.75 15.10
C LEU A 262 -2.70 -13.96 16.54
N VAL A 263 -1.40 -13.91 16.78
CA VAL A 263 -0.84 -14.15 18.11
C VAL A 263 -1.20 -13.01 19.06
N SER A 264 -1.07 -11.75 18.63
CA SER A 264 -1.47 -10.59 19.44
C SER A 264 -2.97 -10.64 19.75
N GLY A 265 -3.80 -10.94 18.76
CA GLY A 265 -5.25 -11.10 18.94
C GLY A 265 -5.62 -12.22 19.93
N ALA A 266 -5.01 -13.40 19.80
CA ALA A 266 -5.24 -14.51 20.71
C ALA A 266 -4.78 -14.21 22.14
N LEU A 267 -3.58 -13.62 22.29
CA LEU A 267 -3.04 -13.25 23.60
C LEU A 267 -3.85 -12.14 24.26
N SER A 268 -4.37 -11.18 23.48
CA SER A 268 -5.25 -10.12 23.96
C SER A 268 -6.49 -10.70 24.66
N MET A 269 -7.00 -11.87 24.25
CA MET A 269 -8.12 -12.54 24.91
C MET A 269 -7.77 -13.21 26.25
N VAL A 270 -6.48 -13.46 26.49
CA VAL A 270 -5.99 -14.07 27.72
C VAL A 270 -5.65 -13.01 28.78
N THR A 271 -5.32 -11.79 28.34
CA THR A 271 -4.95 -10.64 29.20
C THR A 271 -5.93 -10.29 30.33
N PRO A 272 -7.26 -10.54 30.26
CA PRO A 272 -8.17 -10.22 31.36
C PRO A 272 -7.99 -11.16 32.56
N THR A 273 -7.37 -12.32 32.35
CA THR A 273 -7.25 -13.38 33.35
C THR A 273 -5.82 -13.69 33.76
N GLN A 274 -4.84 -13.37 32.92
CA GLN A 274 -3.44 -13.72 33.14
C GLN A 274 -2.50 -12.57 32.77
N CYS A 275 -1.41 -12.43 33.53
CA CYS A 275 -0.43 -11.35 33.38
C CYS A 275 0.78 -11.71 32.50
N TRP A 276 1.05 -13.00 32.26
CA TRP A 276 2.17 -13.43 31.42
C TRP A 276 2.05 -13.08 29.92
N PRO A 277 0.85 -12.83 29.32
CA PRO A 277 0.75 -12.45 27.91
C PRO A 277 1.38 -11.08 27.60
N TYR A 278 1.46 -10.17 28.57
CA TYR A 278 1.87 -8.78 28.34
C TYR A 278 3.32 -8.62 27.83
N PRO A 279 4.34 -9.30 28.40
CA PRO A 279 5.68 -9.32 27.81
C PRO A 279 5.71 -9.83 26.37
N VAL A 280 4.85 -10.80 26.03
CA VAL A 280 4.78 -11.36 24.67
C VAL A 280 4.11 -10.36 23.72
N LEU A 281 3.01 -9.74 24.15
CA LEU A 281 2.33 -8.66 23.42
C LEU A 281 3.27 -7.48 23.14
N LEU A 282 4.16 -7.12 24.08
CA LEU A 282 5.17 -6.09 23.85
C LEU A 282 6.10 -6.44 22.67
N VAL A 283 6.59 -7.68 22.61
CA VAL A 283 7.46 -8.15 21.50
C VAL A 283 6.71 -8.12 20.17
N PHE A 284 5.46 -8.58 20.17
CA PHE A 284 4.62 -8.58 18.96
C PHE A 284 4.22 -7.16 18.52
N GLY A 285 4.00 -6.23 19.46
CA GLY A 285 3.78 -4.82 19.15
C GLY A 285 5.00 -4.18 18.51
N LEU A 286 6.22 -4.49 18.97
CA LEU A 286 7.45 -4.05 18.29
C LEU A 286 7.59 -4.64 16.89
N ALA A 287 7.24 -5.92 16.72
CA ALA A 287 7.21 -6.57 15.40
C ALA A 287 6.16 -5.94 14.48
N PHE A 288 5.02 -5.50 15.03
CA PHE A 288 3.97 -4.77 14.30
C PHE A 288 4.46 -3.40 13.83
N ILE A 289 5.18 -2.66 14.69
CA ILE A 289 5.84 -1.38 14.33
C ILE A 289 6.84 -1.61 13.19
N TYR A 290 7.67 -2.65 13.30
CA TYR A 290 8.61 -3.00 12.24
C TYR A 290 7.89 -3.36 10.93
N GLY A 291 6.83 -4.17 11.00
CA GLY A 291 5.98 -4.50 9.84
C GLY A 291 5.40 -3.26 9.17
N THR A 292 4.89 -2.31 9.96
CA THR A 292 4.38 -1.02 9.48
C THR A 292 5.47 -0.18 8.81
N TRP A 293 6.69 -0.19 9.37
CA TRP A 293 7.84 0.49 8.78
C TRP A 293 8.28 -0.14 7.45
N VAL A 294 8.35 -1.47 7.37
CA VAL A 294 8.64 -2.21 6.13
C VAL A 294 7.58 -1.92 5.08
N TYR A 295 6.30 -1.96 5.48
CA TYR A 295 5.20 -1.59 4.59
C TYR A 295 5.42 -0.18 4.03
N LYS A 296 5.60 0.81 4.91
CA LYS A 296 5.80 2.21 4.51
C LYS A 296 7.00 2.43 3.59
N THR A 297 8.11 1.72 3.78
CA THR A 297 9.38 2.02 3.09
C THR A 297 9.63 1.16 1.85
N GLN A 298 9.08 -0.05 1.79
CA GLN A 298 9.44 -1.05 0.77
C GLN A 298 8.25 -1.58 -0.03
N ILE A 299 7.03 -1.53 0.53
CA ILE A 299 5.85 -2.14 -0.09
C ILE A 299 4.86 -1.07 -0.54
N GLY A 300 4.45 -0.20 0.38
CA GLY A 300 3.43 0.83 0.26
C GLY A 300 3.54 1.61 -1.03
N TYR A 301 2.40 1.73 -1.70
CA TYR A 301 2.33 2.31 -3.03
C TYR A 301 1.68 3.68 -2.95
N GLU A 302 2.40 4.71 -3.37
CA GLU A 302 1.77 5.88 -3.95
C GLU A 302 1.71 5.65 -5.47
N ARG A 303 0.50 5.56 -6.03
CA ARG A 303 0.33 5.42 -7.48
C ARG A 303 -0.76 6.34 -8.02
N PRO A 304 -0.65 6.78 -9.28
CA PRO A 304 -1.74 7.47 -9.95
C PRO A 304 -2.94 6.54 -10.14
N LEU A 305 -4.14 7.12 -10.17
CA LEU A 305 -5.37 6.41 -10.52
C LEU A 305 -5.36 6.04 -12.00
N PHE A 306 -5.82 4.83 -12.34
CA PHE A 306 -6.06 4.37 -13.70
C PHE A 306 -7.24 5.14 -14.30
N THR A 307 -6.95 6.36 -14.77
CA THR A 307 -7.96 7.28 -15.35
C THR A 307 -7.91 7.25 -16.89
N GLU A 308 -6.78 6.86 -17.46
CA GLU A 308 -6.60 6.53 -18.88
C GLU A 308 -5.92 5.15 -18.98
N SER A 309 -6.14 4.44 -20.10
CA SER A 309 -5.59 3.12 -20.39
C SER A 309 -4.06 3.15 -20.35
N TYR A 310 -3.45 2.75 -19.25
CA TYR A 310 -2.02 2.49 -19.23
C TYR A 310 -1.78 1.18 -19.97
N LEU A 311 -1.00 1.23 -21.05
CA LEU A 311 -0.54 -0.01 -21.67
C LEU A 311 0.49 -0.66 -20.74
N LEU A 312 0.01 -1.59 -19.92
CA LEU A 312 0.80 -2.47 -19.05
C LEU A 312 1.52 -3.54 -19.88
N ASP A 313 2.37 -3.09 -20.80
CA ASP A 313 3.13 -3.99 -21.67
C ASP A 313 4.52 -4.31 -21.10
N LYS A 314 4.92 -5.58 -21.17
CA LYS A 314 6.23 -6.07 -20.72
C LYS A 314 7.37 -5.33 -21.43
N GLU A 315 7.21 -5.09 -22.73
CA GLU A 315 8.22 -4.44 -23.58
C GLU A 315 8.51 -3.00 -23.14
N TYR A 316 7.53 -2.33 -22.53
CA TYR A 316 7.68 -0.98 -22.00
C TYR A 316 8.15 -0.98 -20.54
N LEU A 317 7.59 -1.85 -19.69
CA LEU A 317 7.85 -1.88 -18.25
C LEU A 317 9.27 -2.32 -17.90
N VAL A 318 9.81 -3.33 -18.59
CA VAL A 318 11.13 -3.89 -18.27
C VAL A 318 12.25 -2.86 -18.49
N PRO A 319 12.35 -2.17 -19.64
CA PRO A 319 13.33 -1.11 -19.82
C PRO A 319 13.19 0.02 -18.81
N GLN A 320 11.95 0.43 -18.49
CA GLN A 320 11.71 1.49 -17.51
C GLN A 320 12.21 1.14 -16.11
N ILE A 321 11.96 -0.08 -15.64
CA ILE A 321 12.44 -0.55 -14.34
C ILE A 321 13.98 -0.53 -14.31
N CYS A 322 14.63 -0.96 -15.40
CA CYS A 322 16.08 -0.91 -15.52
C CYS A 322 16.60 0.55 -15.46
N THR A 323 16.00 1.48 -16.20
CA THR A 323 16.37 2.90 -16.18
C THR A 323 16.19 3.50 -14.78
N LEU A 324 15.06 3.27 -14.13
CA LEU A 324 14.78 3.78 -12.78
C LEU A 324 15.75 3.20 -11.75
N GLN A 325 16.14 1.93 -11.88
CA GLN A 325 17.14 1.35 -11.00
C GLN A 325 18.50 2.02 -11.18
N THR A 326 18.94 2.26 -12.42
CA THR A 326 20.19 2.97 -12.71
C THR A 326 20.19 4.37 -12.10
N VAL A 327 19.09 5.12 -12.27
CA VAL A 327 18.92 6.44 -11.67
C VAL A 327 18.98 6.37 -10.14
N LYS A 328 18.27 5.42 -9.54
CA LYS A 328 18.27 5.21 -8.09
C LYS A 328 19.68 4.91 -7.56
N THR A 329 20.42 4.03 -8.22
CA THR A 329 21.79 3.71 -7.82
C THR A 329 22.72 4.91 -7.95
N ALA A 330 22.58 5.70 -9.02
CA ALA A 330 23.37 6.91 -9.20
C ALA A 330 23.07 7.96 -8.12
N MET A 331 21.79 8.12 -7.73
CA MET A 331 21.40 9.08 -6.68
C MET A 331 21.82 8.65 -5.27
N LEU A 332 21.94 7.35 -5.00
CA LEU A 332 22.44 6.85 -3.70
C LEU A 332 23.94 7.10 -3.53
N VAL A 333 24.70 7.16 -4.63
CA VAL A 333 26.09 7.59 -4.65
C VAL A 333 26.12 9.13 -4.61
N LYS A 334 25.89 9.68 -3.42
CA LYS A 334 25.63 11.12 -3.13
C LYS A 334 26.62 12.11 -3.76
N THR A 335 27.82 11.71 -4.12
CA THR A 335 28.90 12.63 -4.50
C THR A 335 28.91 13.06 -5.96
N ASP A 336 28.26 12.34 -6.89
CA ASP A 336 28.38 12.64 -8.33
C ASP A 336 27.15 12.30 -9.19
N ALA A 337 25.97 12.13 -8.60
CA ALA A 337 24.75 11.73 -9.33
C ALA A 337 24.44 12.61 -10.56
N TRP A 338 24.70 13.91 -10.46
CA TRP A 338 24.53 14.87 -11.56
C TRP A 338 25.45 14.62 -12.75
N ASN A 339 26.71 14.27 -12.48
CA ASN A 339 27.71 13.94 -13.49
C ASN A 339 27.50 12.53 -14.03
N HIS A 340 27.18 11.57 -13.16
CA HIS A 340 26.90 10.17 -13.51
C HIS A 340 25.67 10.00 -14.42
N LEU A 341 24.65 10.82 -14.21
CA LEU A 341 23.43 10.85 -15.04
C LEU A 341 23.54 11.85 -16.19
N ASN A 342 24.68 12.54 -16.32
CA ASN A 342 24.96 13.55 -17.33
C ASN A 342 23.87 14.63 -17.45
N LEU A 343 23.23 14.96 -16.31
CA LEU A 343 22.04 15.82 -16.27
C LEU A 343 22.33 17.25 -16.73
N GLY A 344 23.57 17.72 -16.55
CA GLY A 344 24.00 19.06 -16.96
C GLY A 344 24.13 19.27 -18.47
N ASN A 345 24.19 18.18 -19.25
CA ASN A 345 24.27 18.24 -20.71
C ASN A 345 22.92 18.04 -21.40
N LEU A 346 21.85 17.82 -20.64
CA LEU A 346 20.50 17.67 -21.19
C LEU A 346 19.90 19.03 -21.55
N SER A 347 19.16 19.07 -22.67
CA SER A 347 18.32 20.22 -22.96
C SER A 347 17.24 20.39 -21.88
N MET A 348 16.70 21.61 -21.72
CA MET A 348 15.63 21.86 -20.75
C MET A 348 14.40 20.96 -21.00
N SER A 349 14.07 20.69 -22.26
CA SER A 349 13.00 19.75 -22.63
C SER A 349 13.30 18.32 -22.18
N ASP A 350 14.54 17.87 -22.33
CA ASP A 350 14.94 16.51 -21.94
C ASP A 350 15.04 16.37 -20.42
N LEU A 351 15.44 17.42 -19.72
CA LEU A 351 15.42 17.48 -18.26
C LEU A 351 13.98 17.40 -17.71
N ILE A 352 13.04 18.15 -18.28
CA ILE A 352 11.61 18.07 -17.91
C ILE A 352 11.07 16.66 -18.22
N ARG A 353 11.45 16.06 -19.34
CA ARG A 353 11.05 14.70 -19.70
C ARG A 353 11.62 13.66 -18.74
N PHE A 354 12.89 13.79 -18.36
CA PHE A 354 13.53 12.98 -17.32
C PHE A 354 12.80 13.09 -15.99
N MET A 355 12.51 14.32 -15.55
CA MET A 355 11.78 14.57 -14.29
C MET A 355 10.36 14.02 -14.32
N THR A 356 9.70 14.07 -15.48
CA THR A 356 8.36 13.49 -15.66
C THR A 356 8.41 11.96 -15.62
N ASN A 357 9.39 11.35 -16.29
CA ASN A 357 9.59 9.89 -16.31
C ASN A 357 9.99 9.32 -14.95
N CYS A 358 10.73 10.08 -14.14
CA CYS A 358 11.11 9.70 -12.78
C CYS A 358 10.09 10.16 -11.71
N ASP A 359 8.97 10.74 -12.12
CA ASP A 359 7.93 11.25 -11.24
C ASP A 359 8.39 12.34 -10.24
N LEU A 360 9.43 13.07 -10.60
CA LEU A 360 10.06 14.15 -9.80
C LEU A 360 9.44 15.52 -10.10
N PHE A 361 8.80 15.68 -11.26
CA PHE A 361 8.30 16.98 -11.73
C PHE A 361 7.29 17.61 -10.78
N GLY A 362 6.35 16.83 -10.24
CA GLY A 362 5.34 17.34 -9.30
C GLY A 362 5.96 17.88 -8.01
N GLN A 363 6.99 17.21 -7.47
CA GLN A 363 7.69 17.67 -6.27
C GLN A 363 8.52 18.93 -6.56
N PHE A 364 9.13 19.02 -7.75
CA PHE A 364 9.84 20.21 -8.18
C PHE A 364 8.93 21.43 -8.29
N CYS A 365 7.75 21.30 -8.89
CA CYS A 365 6.77 22.38 -8.95
C CYS A 365 6.30 22.82 -7.55
N LEU A 366 6.09 21.87 -6.63
CA LEU A 366 5.75 22.20 -5.24
C LEU A 366 6.88 22.94 -4.53
N HIS A 367 8.14 22.55 -4.77
CA HIS A 367 9.29 23.23 -4.20
C HIS A 367 9.49 24.64 -4.75
N LEU A 368 9.16 24.89 -6.02
CA LEU A 368 9.20 26.23 -6.62
C LEU A 368 8.08 27.16 -6.13
N LEU A 369 6.97 26.60 -5.65
CA LEU A 369 5.80 27.35 -5.18
C LEU A 369 5.83 27.62 -3.66
N GLN A 370 6.77 27.01 -2.94
CA GLN A 370 7.08 27.25 -1.52
C GLN A 370 8.20 28.27 -1.39
#